data_AF-A0A8J2L626-F1
#
_entry.id   AF-A0A8J2L626-F1
#
_cell.length_a   1.000
_cell.length_b   1.000
_cell.length_c   1.000
_cell.angle_alpha   90.00
_cell.angle_beta   90.00
_cell.angle_gamma   90.00
#
_symmetry.space_group_name_H-M   'P 1'
#
loop_
_entity.id
_entity.type
_entity.pdbx_description
1 polymer ?
#
loop_
_entity_poly.entity_id
_entity_poly.type
_entity_poly.pdbx_seq_one_letter_code
_entity_poly.pdbx_strand_id
1 'polypeptide(L)' 'MFFRQTGEENLAATVGELLAVGAKSSSVTLQWIMLYLAGHPLKQTILQEEIDRVLGGRVPTFDDKKSMPYTNAVIQ' A
#
# COMPACT_ATOMS: atom_id res chain seq x y z
N MET A 1 -23.20 34.00 -0.44
CA MET A 1 -23.50 32.73 0.26
C MET A 1 -23.46 31.50 -0.66
N PHE A 2 -23.53 31.64 -2.00
CA PHE A 2 -23.57 30.53 -2.96
C PHE A 2 -22.27 29.72 -3.17
N PHE A 3 -21.08 30.30 -2.97
CA PHE A 3 -19.79 29.61 -3.24
C PHE A 3 -19.33 28.64 -2.15
N ARG A 4 -19.92 28.70 -0.95
CA ARG A 4 -19.46 27.92 0.20
C ARG A 4 -20.07 26.51 0.22
N GLN A 5 -21.34 26.40 -0.17
CA GLN A 5 -22.08 25.14 -0.22
C GLN A 5 -21.55 24.20 -1.32
N THR A 6 -21.20 24.75 -2.49
CA THR A 6 -20.55 24.03 -3.59
C THR A 6 -19.11 23.61 -3.26
N GLY A 7 -18.39 24.36 -2.43
CA GLY A 7 -17.01 24.04 -2.07
C GLY A 7 -16.89 22.79 -1.18
N GLU A 8 -17.75 22.68 -0.16
CA GLU A 8 -17.79 21.53 0.75
C GLU A 8 -18.23 20.25 0.03
N GLU A 9 -19.25 20.36 -0.83
CA GLU A 9 -19.74 19.24 -1.66
C GLU A 9 -18.66 18.77 -2.67
N ASN A 10 -17.98 19.70 -3.33
CA ASN A 10 -16.89 19.37 -4.27
C ASN A 10 -15.67 18.75 -3.55
N LEU A 11 -15.33 19.23 -2.35
CA LEU A 11 -14.26 18.65 -1.55
C LEU A 11 -14.62 17.22 -1.14
N ALA A 12 -15.84 17.01 -0.65
CA ALA A 12 -16.34 15.67 -0.28
C ALA A 12 -16.32 14.72 -1.48
N ALA A 13 -16.81 15.16 -2.65
CA ALA A 13 -16.77 14.38 -3.88
C ALA A 13 -15.32 14.03 -4.29
N THR A 14 -14.43 15.02 -4.29
CA THR A 14 -13.01 14.82 -4.66
C THR A 14 -12.29 13.85 -3.72
N VAL A 15 -12.50 13.98 -2.41
CA VAL A 15 -11.92 13.05 -1.42
C VAL A 15 -12.49 11.65 -1.61
N GLY A 16 -13.80 11.53 -1.85
CA GLY A 16 -14.45 10.26 -2.13
C GLY A 16 -13.87 9.56 -3.36
N GLU A 17 -13.70 10.30 -4.46
CA GLU A 17 -13.07 9.79 -5.68
C GLU A 17 -11.62 9.37 -5.46
N LEU A 18 -10.81 10.19 -4.78
CA LEU A 18 -9.42 9.89 -4.48
C LEU A 18 -9.29 8.59 -3.68
N LEU A 19 -10.12 8.41 -2.64
CA LEU A 19 -10.13 7.20 -1.83
C LEU A 19 -10.57 5.98 -2.65
N ALA A 20 -11.62 6.10 -3.47
CA ALA A 20 -12.11 5.01 -4.29
C ALA A 20 -11.08 4.54 -5.32
N VAL A 21 -10.45 5.48 -6.03
CA VAL A 21 -9.42 5.18 -7.03
C VAL A 21 -8.18 4.61 -6.35
N GLY A 22 -7.72 5.22 -5.25
CA GLY A 22 -6.55 4.77 -4.49
C GLY A 22 -6.74 3.38 -3.88
N ALA A 23 -7.93 3.08 -3.34
CA ALA A 23 -8.25 1.77 -2.82
C ALA A 23 -8.27 0.70 -3.92
N LYS A 24 -8.85 1.02 -5.08
CA LYS A 24 -8.89 0.11 -6.24
C LYS A 24 -7.49 -0.22 -6.73
N SER A 25 -6.63 0.78 -6.96
CA SER A 25 -5.27 0.55 -7.45
C SER A 25 -4.43 -0.24 -6.45
N SER A 26 -4.49 0.12 -5.16
CA SER A 26 -3.75 -0.57 -4.11
C SER A 26 -4.19 -2.03 -3.95
N SER A 27 -5.49 -2.31 -4.03
CA SER A 27 -6.03 -3.67 -3.99
C SER A 27 -5.52 -4.53 -5.15
N VAL A 28 -5.53 -3.97 -6.37
CA VAL A 28 -4.99 -4.65 -7.56
C VAL A 28 -3.50 -4.94 -7.41
N THR A 29 -2.70 -3.97 -6.94
CA THR A 29 -1.27 -4.17 -6.68
C THR A 29 -1.04 -5.32 -5.68
N LEU A 30 -1.74 -5.31 -4.54
CA LEU A 30 -1.61 -6.37 -3.54
C LEU A 30 -2.03 -7.74 -4.09
N GLN A 31 -3.06 -7.79 -4.92
CA GLN A 31 -3.52 -9.03 -5.53
C GLN A 31 -2.48 -9.63 -6.48
N TRP A 32 -1.82 -8.81 -7.30
CA TRP A 32 -0.71 -9.25 -8.16
C TRP A 32 0.51 -9.70 -7.36
N ILE A 33 0.87 -8.97 -6.29
CA ILE A 33 1.96 -9.37 -5.40
C ILE A 33 1.67 -10.75 -4.78
N MET A 34 0.48 -10.95 -4.22
CA MET A 34 0.09 -12.24 -3.63
C MET A 34 0.12 -13.37 -4.66
N LEU A 35 -0.42 -13.13 -5.86
CA LEU A 35 -0.39 -14.12 -6.95
C LEU A 35 1.03 -14.47 -7.37
N TYR A 36 1.90 -13.47 -7.50
CA TYR A 36 3.31 -13.66 -7.85
C TYR A 36 4.04 -14.50 -6.80
N LEU A 37 3.85 -14.19 -5.51
CA LEU A 37 4.50 -14.89 -4.40
C LEU A 37 3.99 -16.32 -4.26
N ALA A 38 2.70 -16.58 -4.48
CA ALA A 38 2.14 -17.92 -4.48
C ALA A 38 2.81 -18.84 -5.53
N GLY A 39 3.25 -18.29 -6.67
CA GLY A 39 4.01 -19.00 -7.68
C GLY A 39 5.52 -19.11 -7.41
N HIS A 40 6.04 -18.40 -6.41
CA HIS A 40 7.48 -18.34 -6.10
C HIS A 40 7.77 -18.48 -4.60
N PRO A 41 7.63 -19.68 -4.01
CA PRO A 41 7.78 -19.89 -2.56
C PRO A 41 9.11 -19.43 -1.97
N LEU A 42 10.21 -19.57 -2.73
CA LEU A 42 11.52 -19.07 -2.30
C LEU A 42 11.55 -17.55 -2.16
N LYS A 43 10.95 -16.82 -3.11
CA LYS A 43 10.86 -15.35 -3.07
C LYS A 43 9.96 -14.88 -1.93
N GLN A 44 8.86 -15.61 -1.70
CA GLN A 44 7.98 -15.37 -0.55
C GLN A 44 8.73 -15.55 0.78
N THR A 45 9.56 -16.59 0.90
CA THR A 45 10.36 -16.84 2.10
C THR A 45 11.34 -15.69 2.36
N ILE A 46 12.09 -15.27 1.33
CA ILE A 46 13.04 -14.15 1.43
C ILE A 46 12.33 -12.84 1.86
N LEU A 47 11.14 -12.59 1.31
CA LEU A 47 10.33 -11.43 1.68
C LEU A 47 9.91 -11.49 3.15
N GLN A 48 9.38 -12.63 3.59
CA GLN A 48 8.92 -12.80 4.96
C GLN A 48 10.08 -12.70 5.96
N GLU A 49 11.25 -13.26 5.63
CA GLU A 49 12.47 -13.14 6.45
C GLU A 49 12.92 -11.69 6.61
N GLU A 50 12.85 -10.86 5.56
CA GLU A 50 13.16 -9.43 5.66
C GLU A 50 12.14 -8.71 6.57
N ILE A 51 10.85 -8.99 6.41
CA ILE A 51 9.78 -8.42 7.24
C ILE A 51 9.99 -8.78 8.71
N ASP A 52 10.21 -10.06 8.99
CA ASP A 52 10.39 -10.57 10.36
C ASP A 52 11.66 -9.99 10.99
N ARG A 53 12.75 -9.88 10.23
CA ARG A 53 14.02 -9.30 10.69
C ARG A 53 13.90 -7.81 11.03
N VAL A 54 13.18 -7.02 10.22
CA VAL A 54 13.10 -5.55 10.39
C VAL A 54 12.01 -5.13 11.37
N LEU A 55 10.86 -5.81 11.32
CA LEU A 55 9.70 -5.45 12.12
C LEU A 55 9.56 -6.28 13.39
N GLY A 56 9.95 -7.56 13.38
CA GLY A 56 9.84 -8.42 14.57
C GLY A 56 8.41 -8.47 15.15
N GLY A 57 7.39 -8.34 14.30
CA GLY A 57 5.97 -8.32 14.70
C GLY A 57 5.39 -6.96 15.05
N ARG A 58 6.16 -5.87 15.04
CA ARG A 58 5.63 -4.51 15.24
C ARG A 58 5.01 -3.94 13.95
N VAL A 59 4.18 -2.91 14.10
CA VAL A 59 3.62 -2.17 12.95
C VAL A 59 4.72 -1.34 12.25
N PRO A 60 4.80 -1.37 10.91
CA PRO A 60 5.80 -0.60 10.16
C PRO A 60 5.56 0.91 10.25
N THR A 61 6.66 1.66 10.15
CA THR A 61 6.73 3.12 10.07
C THR A 61 7.39 3.55 8.75
N PHE A 62 7.34 4.84 8.40
CA PHE A 62 7.97 5.32 7.18
C PHE A 62 9.50 5.19 7.18
N ASP A 63 10.14 5.21 8.35
CA ASP A 63 11.59 5.08 8.46
C ASP A 63 12.08 3.67 8.13
N ASP A 64 11.25 2.65 8.38
CA ASP A 64 11.56 1.24 8.09
C ASP A 64 11.75 0.97 6.61
N LYS A 65 11.16 1.82 5.75
CA LYS A 65 11.29 1.70 4.30
C LYS A 65 12.75 1.62 3.86
N LYS A 66 13.67 2.33 4.53
CA LYS A 66 15.10 2.30 4.21
C LYS A 66 15.76 0.95 4.51
N SER A 67 15.20 0.20 5.46
CA SER A 67 15.69 -1.09 5.93
C SER A 67 15.01 -2.28 5.24
N MET A 68 14.05 -2.05 4.34
CA MET A 68 13.28 -3.09 3.66
C MET A 68 13.45 -3.03 2.11
N PRO A 69 14.69 -3.12 1.60
CA PRO A 69 14.95 -2.98 0.16
C PRO A 69 14.25 -4.05 -0.69
N TYR A 70 14.13 -5.29 -0.23
CA TYR A 70 13.48 -6.35 -1.01
C TYR A 70 11.96 -6.15 -1.04
N THR A 71 11.36 -5.82 0.09
CA THR A 71 9.93 -5.51 0.22
C THR A 71 9.56 -4.33 -0.67
N ASN A 72 10.40 -3.28 -0.69
CA ASN A 72 10.20 -2.16 -1.61
C ASN A 72 10.25 -2.62 -3.07
N ALA A 73 11.23 -3.46 -3.44
CA ALA A 73 11.35 -3.96 -4.81
C ALA A 73 10.15 -4.80 -5.25
N VAL A 74 9.49 -5.52 -4.34
CA VAL A 74 8.28 -6.30 -4.64
C VAL A 74 7.05 -5.41 -4.85
N ILE A 75 7.00 -4.25 -4.20
CA ILE A 75 5.85 -3.31 -4.28
C ILE A 75 6.00 -2.33 -5.46
N GLN A 76 7.20 -2.15 -6.00
CA GLN A 76 7.53 -1.20 -7.07
C GLN A 76 6.87 -1.50 -8.42
#